data_AF-A0A831M9L1-F1
#
_entry.id   AF-A0A831M9L1-F1
#
_cell.length_a   1.000
_cell.length_b   1.000
_cell.length_c   1.000
_cell.angle_alpha   90.00
_cell.angle_beta   90.00
_cell.angle_gamma   90.00
#
_symmetry.space_group_name_H-M   'P 1'
#
loop_
_entity.id
_entity.type
_entity.pdbx_description
1 polymer ?
#
loop_
_entity_poly.entity_id
_entity_poly.type
_entity_poly.pdbx_seq_one_letter_code
_entity_poly.pdbx_strand_id
1 'polypeptide(L)'
;MAMAKLSRTQAGSSSDESTASGGEPRVFFIPARISTLPITHLPLSPALSGVLSRMGVVTLGNLHGLAVKEFQRIAEGSAELASELAGLIVRASQGAFRTAGLAKGRLGATPRRRYLPSESLLLPTAVHNTALARLRLSTALRHLVKAQGLKLLGQLHGRTLGALTEARGGDGSIRRELIRLVYQMQGEVRVCPAAALAKTGVAGEVMPSLPEASRAGRRSEAPAPFKLPPAAQAIPVSEVPLSTRLAAAFERRGIRHLGDLNGRSLADFQGLSNCGRETLRELAKLVDRAVAGEFAVSPAALRRLRLADLPALIDGLVADLPARSRTMLVWRFGGAEEKFWTLQAIGAHFGLTRERVRQVVQGMIPTLRRHGGVRLSHLAKRVADECLGAVCPLTPELVEHWLASRRARPRFALPFYVGLLGALNPNLPAWPTLRPSARILQGSAKNIVDMVKNRLQAEGRPLSFKRAYELTKAGIGNPNLAVNEFLAALKDAKRLHFDLRTPTHPKVQLRKANATAES
;
A
#
# COMPACT_ATOMS: atom_id res chain seq x y z
N MET A 1 -10.96 33.36 -58.68
CA MET A 1 -11.54 32.59 -59.80
C MET A 1 -10.41 31.80 -60.47
N ALA A 2 -10.61 30.48 -60.66
CA ALA A 2 -9.90 29.53 -61.54
C ALA A 2 -8.35 29.47 -61.50
N MET A 3 -7.76 28.41 -60.94
CA MET A 3 -7.33 27.14 -61.61
C MET A 3 -5.86 27.23 -62.08
N ALA A 4 -4.88 26.57 -61.43
CA ALA A 4 -4.54 25.13 -61.45
C ALA A 4 -3.43 24.77 -62.47
N LYS A 5 -2.33 24.18 -61.96
CA LYS A 5 -1.50 23.07 -62.51
C LYS A 5 -0.20 23.01 -61.67
N LEU A 6 -0.02 22.08 -60.72
CA LEU A 6 0.35 20.66 -60.88
C LEU A 6 1.50 20.42 -61.87
N SER A 7 2.69 20.17 -61.33
CA SER A 7 3.73 19.35 -61.96
C SER A 7 4.19 18.29 -60.97
N ARG A 8 4.02 17.04 -61.41
CA ARG A 8 4.45 15.78 -60.80
C ARG A 8 5.98 15.70 -60.74
N THR A 9 6.50 15.08 -59.70
CA THR A 9 7.74 14.28 -59.79
C THR A 9 7.50 12.99 -59.03
N GLN A 10 7.73 11.88 -59.72
CA GLN A 10 7.49 10.52 -59.27
C GLN A 10 8.83 9.82 -59.00
N ALA A 11 8.75 8.83 -58.11
CA ALA A 11 9.60 7.64 -58.02
C ALA A 11 11.04 7.78 -57.48
N GLY A 12 11.22 7.31 -56.25
CA GLY A 12 12.47 6.79 -55.71
C GLY A 12 12.14 5.73 -54.65
N SER A 13 12.11 4.47 -55.07
CA SER A 13 12.01 3.30 -54.20
C SER A 13 13.33 3.08 -53.46
N SER A 14 13.29 2.97 -52.14
CA SER A 14 14.31 2.24 -51.40
C SER A 14 13.67 1.50 -50.23
N SER A 15 13.35 0.25 -50.49
CA SER A 15 13.37 -0.82 -49.50
C SER A 15 14.78 -0.97 -48.91
N ASP A 16 14.83 -1.49 -47.68
CA ASP A 16 16.01 -1.93 -46.91
C ASP A 16 16.84 -0.88 -46.17
N GLU A 17 16.50 -0.69 -44.88
CA GLU A 17 17.44 -0.76 -43.75
C GLU A 17 16.68 -0.55 -42.44
N SER A 18 16.25 -1.63 -41.77
CA SER A 18 15.80 -1.56 -40.37
C SER A 18 16.84 -2.20 -39.47
N THR A 19 17.88 -1.43 -39.21
CA THR A 19 18.82 -1.69 -38.12
C THR A 19 18.09 -1.52 -36.79
N ALA A 20 18.20 -2.54 -35.94
CA ALA A 20 17.71 -2.57 -34.58
C ALA A 20 18.48 -1.55 -33.71
N SER A 21 18.16 -0.26 -33.84
CA SER A 21 18.61 0.74 -32.88
C SER A 21 17.86 0.54 -31.57
N GLY A 22 18.61 0.30 -30.50
CA GLY A 22 18.11 0.20 -29.12
C GLY A 22 17.61 1.54 -28.62
N GLY A 23 16.52 2.05 -29.19
CA GLY A 23 15.87 3.27 -28.74
C GLY A 23 15.35 3.10 -27.32
N GLU A 24 15.71 4.05 -26.45
CA GLU A 24 15.26 4.10 -25.06
C GLU A 24 13.72 3.94 -24.98
N PRO A 25 13.22 3.21 -23.96
CA PRO A 25 11.78 3.00 -23.81
C PRO A 25 11.08 4.34 -23.60
N ARG A 26 10.34 4.79 -24.63
CA ARG A 26 9.49 5.97 -24.52
C ARG A 26 8.40 5.72 -23.47
N VAL A 27 8.31 6.59 -22.48
CA VAL A 27 7.28 6.59 -21.43
C VAL A 27 6.40 7.83 -21.55
N PHE A 28 5.13 7.74 -21.14
CA PHE A 28 4.26 8.90 -21.05
C PHE A 28 4.68 9.80 -19.88
N PHE A 29 5.09 11.03 -20.19
CA PHE A 29 5.34 12.07 -19.19
C PHE A 29 4.10 12.93 -19.01
N ILE A 30 3.60 12.98 -17.77
CA ILE A 30 2.41 13.76 -17.40
C ILE A 30 2.83 14.90 -16.48
N PRO A 31 2.78 16.17 -16.94
CA PRO A 31 3.06 17.33 -16.10
C PRO A 31 2.14 17.40 -14.87
N ALA A 32 2.69 17.82 -13.73
CA ALA A 32 1.95 17.91 -12.46
C ALA A 32 0.63 18.69 -12.59
N ARG A 33 0.64 19.79 -13.37
CA ARG A 33 -0.51 20.66 -13.63
C ARG A 33 -1.73 19.96 -14.26
N ILE A 34 -1.54 18.84 -14.95
CA ILE A 34 -2.62 18.06 -15.56
C ILE A 34 -2.79 16.66 -14.93
N SER A 35 -1.96 16.30 -13.93
CA SER A 35 -1.98 14.97 -13.31
C SER A 35 -3.32 14.62 -12.64
N THR A 36 -4.05 15.63 -12.18
CA THR A 36 -5.37 15.50 -11.55
C THR A 36 -6.53 15.61 -12.54
N LEU A 37 -6.27 15.88 -13.82
CA LEU A 37 -7.30 16.04 -14.85
C LEU A 37 -8.03 14.70 -15.06
N PRO A 38 -9.35 14.62 -14.82
CA PRO A 38 -10.13 13.41 -15.04
C PRO A 38 -10.16 13.05 -16.52
N ILE A 39 -10.03 11.76 -16.84
CA ILE A 39 -10.09 11.25 -18.22
C ILE A 39 -11.45 11.55 -18.86
N THR A 40 -12.52 11.61 -18.06
CA THR A 40 -13.88 11.97 -18.51
C THR A 40 -14.00 13.39 -19.04
N HIS A 41 -13.00 14.25 -18.83
CA HIS A 41 -12.99 15.63 -19.35
C HIS A 41 -12.19 15.77 -20.65
N LEU A 42 -11.62 14.69 -21.16
CA LEU A 42 -10.84 14.68 -22.40
C LEU A 42 -11.72 14.24 -23.58
N PRO A 43 -11.56 14.84 -24.77
CA PRO A 43 -12.23 14.38 -25.99
C PRO A 43 -11.53 13.12 -26.51
N LEU A 44 -11.88 11.97 -25.95
CA LEU A 44 -11.30 10.65 -26.30
C LEU A 44 -12.11 10.02 -27.42
N SER A 45 -11.44 9.34 -28.35
CA SER A 45 -12.09 8.38 -29.24
C SER A 45 -12.75 7.25 -28.41
N PRO A 46 -13.83 6.62 -28.91
CA PRO A 46 -14.45 5.48 -28.23
C PRO A 46 -13.46 4.34 -27.95
N ALA A 47 -12.54 4.08 -28.89
CA ALA A 47 -11.50 3.07 -28.76
C ALA A 47 -10.50 3.42 -27.63
N LEU A 48 -9.99 4.66 -27.60
CA LEU A 48 -9.08 5.10 -26.54
C LEU A 48 -9.75 5.08 -25.16
N SER A 49 -11.02 5.52 -25.09
CA SER A 49 -11.82 5.49 -23.87
C SER A 49 -12.01 4.05 -23.35
N GLY A 50 -12.30 3.10 -24.24
CA GLY A 50 -12.39 1.68 -23.91
C GLY A 50 -11.08 1.13 -23.33
N VAL A 51 -9.94 1.43 -23.94
CA VAL A 51 -8.61 1.00 -23.46
C VAL A 51 -8.30 1.59 -22.08
N LEU A 52 -8.47 2.90 -21.90
CA LEU A 52 -8.21 3.58 -20.63
C LEU A 52 -9.11 3.07 -19.49
N SER A 53 -10.37 2.75 -19.81
CA SER A 53 -11.33 2.15 -18.88
C SER A 53 -10.91 0.74 -18.46
N ARG A 54 -10.50 -0.13 -19.40
CA ARG A 54 -9.95 -1.47 -19.11
C ARG A 54 -8.70 -1.41 -18.22
N MET A 55 -7.89 -0.38 -18.39
CA MET A 55 -6.70 -0.12 -17.57
C MET A 55 -7.02 0.48 -16.19
N GLY A 56 -8.27 0.86 -15.91
CA GLY A 56 -8.67 1.49 -14.65
C GLY A 56 -8.09 2.89 -14.44
N VAL A 57 -7.78 3.60 -15.52
CA VAL A 57 -7.16 4.93 -15.50
C VAL A 57 -8.27 5.95 -15.26
N VAL A 58 -8.16 6.73 -14.17
CA VAL A 58 -9.19 7.70 -13.77
C VAL A 58 -8.76 9.14 -14.04
N THR A 59 -7.48 9.43 -13.85
CA THR A 59 -6.86 10.73 -14.17
C THR A 59 -5.64 10.56 -15.06
N LEU A 60 -5.23 11.62 -15.76
CA LEU A 60 -4.00 11.58 -16.57
C LEU A 60 -2.77 11.17 -15.75
N GLY A 61 -2.71 11.53 -14.47
CA GLY A 61 -1.59 11.16 -13.58
C GLY A 61 -1.40 9.65 -13.41
N ASN A 62 -2.45 8.84 -13.59
CA ASN A 62 -2.34 7.38 -13.55
C ASN A 62 -1.52 6.80 -14.73
N LEU A 63 -1.31 7.59 -15.79
CA LEU A 63 -0.49 7.21 -16.96
C LEU A 63 0.98 7.62 -16.81
N HIS A 64 1.35 8.36 -15.75
CA HIS A 64 2.71 8.85 -15.59
C HIS A 64 3.70 7.70 -15.44
N GLY A 65 4.70 7.65 -16.32
CA GLY A 65 5.73 6.61 -16.33
C GLY A 65 5.31 5.30 -17.01
N LEU A 66 4.10 5.23 -17.58
CA LEU A 66 3.67 4.08 -18.37
C LEU A 66 4.45 4.03 -19.69
N ALA A 67 5.07 2.89 -20.00
CA ALA A 67 5.80 2.72 -21.25
C ALA A 67 4.84 2.69 -22.44
N VAL A 68 5.18 3.39 -23.53
CA VAL A 68 4.36 3.43 -24.76
C VAL A 68 4.13 2.01 -25.31
N LYS A 69 5.16 1.16 -25.29
CA LYS A 69 5.04 -0.26 -25.68
C LYS A 69 4.10 -1.06 -24.78
N GLU A 70 4.04 -0.73 -23.48
CA GLU A 70 3.11 -1.39 -22.54
C GLU A 70 1.67 -0.96 -22.82
N PHE A 71 1.44 0.34 -23.05
CA PHE A 71 0.14 0.84 -23.48
C PHE A 71 -0.31 0.20 -24.80
N GLN A 72 0.56 0.17 -25.81
CA GLN A 72 0.28 -0.46 -27.10
C GLN A 72 -0.09 -1.93 -26.94
N ARG A 73 0.61 -2.69 -26.08
CA ARG A 73 0.28 -4.09 -25.81
C ARG A 73 -1.13 -4.26 -25.25
N ILE A 74 -1.59 -3.35 -24.40
CA ILE A 74 -2.95 -3.35 -23.83
C ILE A 74 -3.99 -2.86 -24.85
N ALA A 75 -3.56 -1.96 -25.74
CA ALA A 75 -4.33 -1.44 -26.87
C ALA A 75 -4.25 -2.34 -28.12
N GLU A 76 -3.95 -3.63 -27.95
CA GLU A 76 -3.91 -4.64 -29.02
C GLU A 76 -2.99 -4.24 -30.20
N GLY A 77 -1.89 -3.55 -29.89
CA GLY A 77 -0.88 -3.11 -30.85
C GLY A 77 -1.17 -1.76 -31.51
N SER A 78 -2.27 -1.07 -31.18
CA SER A 78 -2.63 0.17 -31.85
C SER A 78 -1.67 1.32 -31.55
N ALA A 79 -0.78 1.61 -32.50
CA ALA A 79 0.10 2.77 -32.46
C ALA A 79 -0.69 4.10 -32.57
N GLU A 80 -1.83 4.07 -33.25
CA GLU A 80 -2.72 5.22 -33.42
C GLU A 80 -3.29 5.69 -32.08
N LEU A 81 -3.76 4.76 -31.24
CA LEU A 81 -4.28 5.11 -29.90
C LEU A 81 -3.18 5.68 -28.99
N ALA A 82 -1.95 5.20 -29.11
CA ALA A 82 -0.81 5.75 -28.38
C ALA A 82 -0.48 7.18 -28.83
N SER A 83 -0.56 7.45 -30.14
CA SER A 83 -0.38 8.78 -30.72
C SER A 83 -1.51 9.73 -30.31
N GLU A 84 -2.76 9.27 -30.34
CA GLU A 84 -3.93 10.02 -29.89
C GLU A 84 -3.78 10.44 -28.43
N LEU A 85 -3.38 9.50 -27.55
CA LEU A 85 -3.15 9.77 -26.13
C LEU A 85 -2.01 10.78 -25.92
N ALA A 86 -0.90 10.64 -26.64
CA ALA A 86 0.21 11.58 -26.59
C ALA A 86 -0.23 13.00 -27.01
N GLY A 87 -0.99 13.11 -28.11
CA GLY A 87 -1.55 14.38 -28.58
C GLY A 87 -2.51 15.01 -27.59
N LEU A 88 -3.33 14.22 -26.89
CA LEU A 88 -4.20 14.69 -25.81
C LEU A 88 -3.40 15.23 -24.61
N ILE A 89 -2.33 14.54 -24.20
CA ILE A 89 -1.46 15.00 -23.11
C ILE A 89 -0.84 16.36 -23.45
N VAL A 90 -0.34 16.52 -24.68
CA VAL A 90 0.25 17.79 -25.16
C VAL A 90 -0.79 18.91 -25.13
N ARG A 91 -1.97 18.69 -25.74
CA ARG A 91 -3.07 19.67 -25.74
C ARG A 91 -3.53 20.03 -24.32
N ALA A 92 -3.66 19.05 -23.44
CA ALA A 92 -4.03 19.27 -22.04
C ALA A 92 -2.98 20.14 -21.34
N SER A 93 -1.69 19.86 -21.57
CA SER A 93 -0.61 20.61 -20.97
C SER A 93 -0.58 22.07 -21.45
N GLN A 94 -1.02 22.34 -22.67
CA GLN A 94 -1.15 23.70 -23.23
C GLN A 94 -2.42 24.42 -22.75
N GLY A 95 -3.21 23.79 -21.87
CA GLY A 95 -4.43 24.40 -21.33
C GLY A 95 -5.62 24.34 -22.29
N ALA A 96 -5.59 23.50 -23.32
CA ALA A 96 -6.69 23.36 -24.29
C ALA A 96 -8.00 22.88 -23.61
N PHE A 97 -7.87 22.11 -22.53
CA PHE A 97 -8.99 21.65 -21.72
C PHE A 97 -9.11 22.54 -20.49
N ARG A 98 -9.51 23.81 -20.71
CA ARG A 98 -9.91 24.69 -19.61
C ARG A 98 -11.08 24.03 -18.89
N THR A 99 -10.95 23.80 -17.59
CA THR A 99 -12.09 23.47 -16.72
C THR A 99 -12.99 24.69 -16.67
N ALA A 100 -13.89 24.84 -17.64
CA ALA A 100 -14.96 25.82 -17.62
C ALA A 100 -15.78 25.58 -16.34
N GLY A 101 -15.51 26.35 -15.29
CA GLY A 101 -16.18 26.22 -13.99
C GLY A 101 -15.34 26.42 -12.73
N LEU A 102 -14.03 26.68 -12.80
CA LEU A 102 -13.18 26.89 -11.61
C LEU A 102 -12.62 28.32 -11.43
N ALA A 103 -13.17 29.31 -12.15
CA ALA A 103 -12.79 30.71 -11.94
C ALA A 103 -13.90 31.46 -11.18
N LYS A 104 -13.57 31.85 -9.93
CA LYS A 104 -14.26 32.81 -9.04
C LYS A 104 -15.68 32.44 -8.57
N GLY A 105 -15.77 31.71 -7.46
CA GLY A 105 -16.99 31.63 -6.64
C GLY A 105 -16.91 30.55 -5.55
N ARG A 106 -16.92 30.98 -4.28
CA ARG A 106 -17.05 30.21 -3.02
C ARG A 106 -16.69 28.71 -3.07
N LEU A 107 -15.59 28.35 -2.39
CA LEU A 107 -15.26 26.98 -1.95
C LEU A 107 -16.44 26.40 -1.14
N GLY A 108 -17.29 25.61 -1.80
CA GLY A 108 -18.48 25.08 -1.15
C GLY A 108 -19.41 24.22 -1.99
N ALA A 109 -18.91 23.42 -2.94
CA ALA A 109 -19.58 22.21 -3.43
C ALA A 109 -18.67 21.48 -4.42
N THR A 110 -18.28 20.25 -4.10
CA THR A 110 -17.67 19.34 -5.07
C THR A 110 -18.66 19.05 -6.20
N PRO A 111 -18.25 19.10 -7.49
CA PRO A 111 -19.12 18.69 -8.58
C PRO A 111 -19.45 17.20 -8.43
N ARG A 112 -20.72 16.85 -8.61
CA ARG A 112 -21.24 15.48 -8.52
C ARG A 112 -20.45 14.59 -9.47
N ARG A 113 -19.70 13.63 -8.92
CA ARG A 113 -19.10 12.50 -9.64
C ARG A 113 -20.16 11.89 -10.58
N ARG A 114 -19.93 11.91 -11.89
CA ARG A 114 -20.50 10.87 -12.77
C ARG A 114 -19.68 9.61 -12.52
N TYR A 115 -20.35 8.60 -11.99
CA TYR A 115 -19.73 7.37 -11.48
C TYR A 115 -19.53 6.36 -12.62
N LEU A 116 -18.43 5.61 -12.57
CA LEU A 116 -18.11 4.55 -13.52
C LEU A 116 -19.20 3.45 -13.56
N PRO A 117 -19.49 2.82 -14.72
CA PRO A 117 -20.69 1.99 -14.91
C PRO A 117 -20.61 0.53 -14.44
N SER A 118 -19.50 0.05 -13.88
CA SER A 118 -19.17 -1.40 -13.88
C SER A 118 -18.82 -1.99 -12.51
N GLU A 119 -19.69 -1.82 -11.51
CA GLU A 119 -19.70 -2.69 -10.33
C GLU A 119 -20.86 -3.70 -10.44
N SER A 120 -20.59 -4.88 -11.02
CA SER A 120 -21.53 -6.01 -10.96
C SER A 120 -21.67 -6.54 -9.54
N LEU A 121 -22.90 -6.76 -9.09
CA LEU A 121 -23.18 -7.30 -7.77
C LEU A 121 -22.88 -8.80 -7.73
N LEU A 122 -21.95 -9.22 -6.86
CA LEU A 122 -21.63 -10.63 -6.62
C LEU A 122 -22.22 -11.08 -5.28
N LEU A 123 -23.06 -12.12 -5.32
CA LEU A 123 -23.82 -12.64 -4.19
C LEU A 123 -23.54 -14.14 -4.07
N PRO A 124 -23.28 -14.67 -2.86
CA PRO A 124 -23.12 -16.10 -2.66
C PRO A 124 -24.34 -16.88 -3.16
N THR A 125 -24.13 -18.05 -3.79
CA THR A 125 -25.22 -18.90 -4.29
C THR A 125 -26.21 -19.32 -3.19
N ALA A 126 -25.72 -19.49 -1.96
CA ALA A 126 -26.53 -19.82 -0.79
C ALA A 126 -27.67 -18.82 -0.50
N VAL A 127 -27.53 -17.56 -0.92
CA VAL A 127 -28.56 -16.52 -0.69
C VAL A 127 -29.42 -16.23 -1.91
N HIS A 128 -29.21 -16.92 -3.04
CA HIS A 128 -29.91 -16.62 -4.29
C HIS A 128 -31.43 -16.79 -4.18
N ASN A 129 -31.88 -17.76 -3.38
CA ASN A 129 -33.31 -18.04 -3.18
C ASN A 129 -33.95 -17.21 -2.05
N THR A 130 -33.23 -16.25 -1.46
CA THR A 130 -33.78 -15.38 -0.43
C THR A 130 -34.72 -14.35 -1.05
N ALA A 131 -35.99 -14.36 -0.64
CA ALA A 131 -36.98 -13.38 -1.10
C ALA A 131 -36.60 -11.96 -0.62
N LEU A 132 -36.53 -11.00 -1.55
CA LEU A 132 -36.19 -9.60 -1.24
C LEU A 132 -37.19 -8.96 -0.27
N ALA A 133 -38.44 -9.43 -0.25
CA ALA A 133 -39.48 -8.97 0.68
C ALA A 133 -39.19 -9.32 2.16
N ARG A 134 -38.33 -10.30 2.43
CA ARG A 134 -37.92 -10.66 3.80
C ARG A 134 -36.84 -9.75 4.37
N LEU A 135 -36.24 -8.89 3.54
CA LEU A 135 -35.16 -8.01 3.96
C LEU A 135 -35.70 -6.65 4.38
N ARG A 136 -35.05 -6.05 5.38
CA ARG A 136 -35.34 -4.69 5.81
C ARG A 136 -34.73 -3.70 4.82
N LEU A 137 -35.41 -3.51 3.71
CA LEU A 137 -35.06 -2.54 2.66
C LEU A 137 -35.74 -1.20 2.92
N SER A 138 -35.06 -0.09 2.61
CA SER A 138 -35.64 1.24 2.58
C SER A 138 -36.80 1.29 1.59
N THR A 139 -37.70 2.24 1.77
CA THR A 139 -38.85 2.44 0.88
C THR A 139 -38.38 2.68 -0.56
N ALA A 140 -37.31 3.44 -0.76
CA ALA A 140 -36.74 3.73 -2.08
C ALA A 140 -36.22 2.47 -2.78
N LEU A 141 -35.45 1.64 -2.05
CA LEU A 141 -34.94 0.38 -2.60
C LEU A 141 -36.07 -0.64 -2.85
N ARG A 142 -37.10 -0.70 -1.99
CA ARG A 142 -38.29 -1.53 -2.22
C ARG A 142 -39.01 -1.16 -3.51
N HIS A 143 -39.21 0.13 -3.76
CA HIS A 143 -39.84 0.57 -5.01
C HIS A 143 -38.99 0.25 -6.23
N LEU A 144 -37.66 0.37 -6.15
CA LEU A 144 -36.75 0.02 -7.23
C LEU A 144 -36.77 -1.48 -7.54
N VAL A 145 -36.69 -2.32 -6.50
CA VAL A 145 -36.83 -3.77 -6.59
C VAL A 145 -38.16 -4.17 -7.22
N LYS A 146 -39.27 -3.55 -6.78
CA LYS A 146 -40.61 -3.79 -7.32
C LYS A 146 -40.73 -3.34 -8.78
N ALA A 147 -40.20 -2.17 -9.12
CA ALA A 147 -40.24 -1.63 -10.49
C ALA A 147 -39.43 -2.49 -11.48
N GLN A 148 -38.37 -3.14 -11.01
CA GLN A 148 -37.52 -4.03 -11.81
C GLN A 148 -38.02 -5.49 -11.81
N GLY A 149 -39.17 -5.78 -11.19
CA GLY A 149 -39.72 -7.14 -11.11
C GLY A 149 -38.87 -8.14 -10.33
N LEU A 150 -37.96 -7.66 -9.47
CA LEU A 150 -37.03 -8.50 -8.73
C LEU A 150 -37.73 -9.07 -7.48
N LYS A 151 -37.81 -10.39 -7.39
CA LYS A 151 -38.42 -11.13 -6.27
C LYS A 151 -37.37 -11.79 -5.38
N LEU A 152 -36.25 -12.23 -5.97
CA LEU A 152 -35.22 -13.03 -5.29
C LEU A 152 -33.85 -12.33 -5.32
N LEU A 153 -33.04 -12.56 -4.30
CA LEU A 153 -31.68 -11.98 -4.21
C LEU A 153 -30.80 -12.38 -5.40
N GLY A 154 -30.91 -13.63 -5.86
CA GLY A 154 -30.11 -14.15 -6.98
C GLY A 154 -30.30 -13.35 -8.26
N GLN A 155 -31.44 -12.67 -8.43
CA GLN A 155 -31.72 -11.83 -9.60
C GLN A 155 -30.94 -10.52 -9.59
N LEU A 156 -30.35 -10.13 -8.45
CA LEU A 156 -29.39 -9.03 -8.37
C LEU A 156 -27.98 -9.48 -8.77
N HIS A 157 -27.67 -10.79 -8.75
CA HIS A 157 -26.36 -11.31 -9.11
C HIS A 157 -26.00 -10.97 -10.56
N GLY A 158 -24.78 -10.48 -10.78
CA GLY A 158 -24.28 -10.10 -12.11
C GLY A 158 -24.78 -8.75 -12.63
N ARG A 159 -25.85 -8.17 -12.06
CA ARG A 159 -26.34 -6.84 -12.46
C ARG A 159 -25.39 -5.74 -11.98
N THR A 160 -25.17 -4.72 -12.81
CA THR A 160 -24.36 -3.56 -12.41
C THR A 160 -25.15 -2.61 -11.51
N LEU A 161 -24.48 -2.00 -10.53
CA LEU A 161 -25.06 -0.95 -9.69
C LEU A 161 -25.56 0.24 -10.53
N GLY A 162 -24.90 0.54 -11.65
CA GLY A 162 -25.34 1.54 -12.63
C GLY A 162 -26.71 1.19 -13.22
N ALA A 163 -26.83 0.02 -13.86
CA ALA A 163 -28.07 -0.43 -14.48
C ALA A 163 -29.25 -0.50 -13.49
N LEU A 164 -28.98 -0.87 -12.23
CA LEU A 164 -30.02 -0.87 -11.20
C LEU A 164 -30.51 0.53 -10.82
N THR A 165 -29.64 1.55 -10.86
CA THR A 165 -29.94 2.90 -10.34
C THR A 165 -30.28 3.95 -11.41
N GLU A 166 -29.96 3.68 -12.68
CA GLU A 166 -30.28 4.56 -13.82
C GLU A 166 -31.79 4.78 -13.99
N ALA A 167 -32.61 3.77 -13.73
CA ALA A 167 -34.07 3.82 -13.91
C ALA A 167 -34.81 4.81 -12.98
N ARG A 168 -34.15 5.40 -11.97
CA ARG A 168 -34.78 6.34 -11.01
C ARG A 168 -33.96 7.59 -10.71
N GLY A 169 -33.00 7.95 -11.55
CA GLY A 169 -32.22 9.18 -11.34
C GLY A 169 -31.18 9.09 -10.22
N GLY A 170 -30.58 7.90 -10.02
CA GLY A 170 -29.27 7.76 -9.38
C GLY A 170 -29.13 8.33 -7.96
N ASP A 171 -30.08 8.09 -7.06
CA ASP A 171 -29.89 8.45 -5.65
C ASP A 171 -28.78 7.59 -5.02
N GLY A 172 -27.71 8.25 -4.56
CA GLY A 172 -26.59 7.63 -3.85
C GLY A 172 -26.98 6.95 -2.54
N SER A 173 -28.19 7.18 -2.01
CA SER A 173 -28.74 6.44 -0.87
C SER A 173 -29.00 4.96 -1.23
N ILE A 174 -29.68 4.69 -2.36
CA ILE A 174 -30.04 3.35 -2.84
C ILE A 174 -28.77 2.53 -3.11
N ARG A 175 -27.78 3.16 -3.76
CA ARG A 175 -26.49 2.49 -4.04
C ARG A 175 -25.77 2.08 -2.75
N ARG A 176 -25.70 2.96 -1.76
CA ARG A 176 -25.05 2.66 -0.47
C ARG A 176 -25.77 1.54 0.28
N GLU A 177 -27.10 1.51 0.18
CA GLU A 177 -27.90 0.46 0.78
C GLU A 177 -27.70 -0.90 0.09
N LEU A 178 -27.70 -0.95 -1.24
CA LEU A 178 -27.38 -2.16 -2.01
C LEU A 178 -25.98 -2.70 -1.66
N ILE A 179 -24.98 -1.83 -1.58
CA ILE A 179 -23.62 -2.20 -1.18
C ILE A 179 -23.62 -2.77 0.23
N ARG A 180 -24.28 -2.11 1.20
CA ARG A 180 -24.38 -2.60 2.58
C ARG A 180 -25.03 -3.98 2.64
N LEU A 181 -26.09 -4.20 1.87
CA LEU A 181 -26.81 -5.46 1.82
C LEU A 181 -25.94 -6.59 1.27
N VAL A 182 -25.17 -6.34 0.21
CA VAL A 182 -24.21 -7.31 -0.35
C VAL A 182 -23.13 -7.67 0.67
N TYR A 183 -22.57 -6.68 1.36
CA TYR A 183 -21.57 -6.93 2.41
C TYR A 183 -22.13 -7.74 3.58
N GLN A 184 -23.37 -7.45 4.01
CA GLN A 184 -24.01 -8.20 5.08
C GLN A 184 -24.20 -9.68 4.69
N MET A 185 -24.68 -9.94 3.48
CA MET A 185 -24.89 -11.29 2.97
C MET A 185 -23.57 -12.06 2.76
N GLN A 186 -22.49 -11.38 2.40
CA GLN A 186 -21.17 -12.00 2.31
C GLN A 186 -20.55 -12.31 3.69
N GLY A 187 -20.99 -11.62 4.74
CA GLY A 187 -20.58 -11.84 6.12
C GLY A 187 -21.35 -12.96 6.83
N GLU A 188 -22.66 -13.08 6.59
CA GLU A 188 -23.53 -14.04 7.30
C GLU A 188 -23.34 -15.50 6.88
N VAL A 189 -22.81 -15.77 5.68
CA VAL A 189 -22.54 -17.15 5.19
C VAL A 189 -21.42 -17.86 5.98
N ARG A 190 -20.82 -17.22 6.99
CA ARG A 190 -19.77 -17.81 7.82
C ARG A 190 -20.22 -18.38 9.16
N VAL A 191 -21.52 -18.43 9.47
CA VAL A 191 -21.96 -18.89 10.80
C VAL A 191 -23.09 -19.95 10.72
N CYS A 192 -22.69 -21.20 11.04
CA CYS A 192 -23.43 -22.29 11.73
C CYS A 192 -24.36 -23.23 10.92
N PRO A 193 -24.56 -24.52 11.38
CA PRO A 193 -24.84 -24.87 12.78
C PRO A 193 -24.25 -26.18 13.36
N ALA A 194 -23.94 -26.12 14.66
CA ALA A 194 -24.01 -27.25 15.58
C ALA A 194 -24.34 -26.73 16.99
N ALA A 195 -25.50 -27.12 17.51
CA ALA A 195 -25.93 -27.23 18.92
C ALA A 195 -27.36 -26.70 19.13
N ALA A 196 -28.32 -27.59 18.89
CA ALA A 196 -29.57 -27.61 19.63
C ALA A 196 -29.44 -28.70 20.70
N LEU A 197 -29.61 -28.36 21.99
CA LEU A 197 -30.25 -29.14 23.07
C LEU A 197 -29.85 -28.62 24.46
N ALA A 198 -30.85 -28.58 25.36
CA ALA A 198 -30.81 -28.36 26.82
C ALA A 198 -30.55 -26.89 27.26
N LYS A 199 -31.31 -26.25 28.17
CA LYS A 199 -32.14 -26.72 29.30
C LYS A 199 -33.01 -25.55 29.84
N THR A 200 -34.23 -25.88 30.32
CA THR A 200 -34.95 -25.39 31.53
C THR A 200 -34.54 -24.02 32.11
N GLY A 201 -35.40 -23.01 32.30
CA GLY A 201 -36.67 -23.04 33.03
C GLY A 201 -36.46 -22.65 34.50
N VAL A 202 -36.57 -21.36 34.86
CA VAL A 202 -36.89 -20.87 36.23
C VAL A 202 -37.63 -19.52 36.11
N ALA A 203 -38.68 -19.41 36.91
CA ALA A 203 -39.65 -18.34 36.97
C ALA A 203 -39.16 -17.08 37.71
N GLY A 204 -39.75 -15.95 37.33
CA GLY A 204 -40.21 -14.87 38.21
C GLY A 204 -39.23 -14.25 39.20
N GLU A 205 -38.68 -13.09 38.84
CA GLU A 205 -38.43 -12.02 39.82
C GLU A 205 -38.79 -10.66 39.23
N VAL A 206 -39.56 -9.94 40.04
CA VAL A 206 -40.18 -8.64 39.79
C VAL A 206 -39.10 -7.56 39.72
N MET A 207 -39.02 -6.85 38.59
CA MET A 207 -38.19 -5.64 38.48
C MET A 207 -38.82 -4.50 39.29
N PRO A 208 -38.08 -3.84 40.19
CA PRO A 208 -38.53 -2.59 40.79
C PRO A 208 -38.42 -1.48 39.75
N SER A 209 -39.53 -0.78 39.56
CA SER A 209 -39.65 0.45 38.78
C SER A 209 -38.62 1.49 39.23
N LEU A 210 -37.75 1.88 38.29
CA LEU A 210 -36.88 3.04 38.43
C LEU A 210 -37.73 4.33 38.44
N PRO A 211 -37.42 5.31 39.31
CA PRO A 211 -38.19 6.55 39.40
C PRO A 211 -37.96 7.43 38.17
N GLU A 212 -39.06 7.83 37.54
CA GLU A 212 -39.13 8.93 36.57
C GLU A 212 -38.85 10.25 37.30
N ALA A 213 -37.57 10.60 37.44
CA ALA A 213 -37.16 11.93 37.86
C ALA A 213 -36.21 12.56 36.84
N SER A 214 -36.67 13.70 36.30
CA SER A 214 -35.85 14.78 35.76
C SER A 214 -35.24 14.62 34.36
N ARG A 215 -36.08 14.85 33.34
CA ARG A 215 -35.69 15.16 31.95
C ARG A 215 -35.54 16.67 31.69
N ALA A 216 -35.33 17.48 32.73
CA ALA A 216 -35.11 18.91 32.61
C ALA A 216 -33.61 19.23 32.78
N GLY A 217 -32.95 19.58 31.68
CA GLY A 217 -31.78 20.46 31.72
C GLY A 217 -30.42 19.86 32.12
N ARG A 218 -29.96 18.75 31.50
CA ARG A 218 -28.51 18.56 31.38
C ARG A 218 -27.99 19.55 30.34
N ARG A 219 -27.61 20.76 30.78
CA ARG A 219 -26.67 21.58 30.03
C ARG A 219 -25.48 20.68 29.74
N SER A 220 -25.24 20.40 28.46
CA SER A 220 -24.15 19.57 27.99
C SER A 220 -22.84 20.17 28.48
N GLU A 221 -22.35 19.69 29.61
CA GLU A 221 -21.02 19.99 30.12
C GLU A 221 -20.04 19.76 28.97
N ALA A 222 -19.25 20.78 28.64
CA ALA A 222 -18.32 20.68 27.52
C ALA A 222 -17.45 19.42 27.71
N PRO A 223 -17.22 18.61 26.65
CA PRO A 223 -16.51 17.36 26.79
C PRO A 223 -15.12 17.63 27.40
N ALA A 224 -14.84 16.97 28.52
CA ALA A 224 -13.60 17.18 29.26
C ALA A 224 -12.37 16.98 28.35
N PRO A 225 -11.32 17.81 28.52
CA PRO A 225 -10.09 17.65 27.76
C PRO A 225 -9.40 16.32 28.12
N PHE A 226 -8.74 15.72 27.13
CA PHE A 226 -7.94 14.52 27.31
C PHE A 226 -6.78 14.78 28.26
N LYS A 227 -6.56 13.83 29.16
CA LYS A 227 -5.43 13.79 30.10
C LYS A 227 -4.73 12.44 29.96
N LEU A 228 -3.57 12.43 29.32
CA LEU A 228 -2.78 11.23 29.08
C LEU A 228 -1.65 11.11 30.12
N PRO A 229 -1.35 9.89 30.61
CA PRO A 229 -0.25 9.67 31.54
C PRO A 229 1.09 10.01 30.87
N PRO A 230 2.10 10.53 31.61
CA PRO A 230 3.39 10.95 31.04
C PRO A 230 4.07 9.90 30.16
N ALA A 231 3.97 8.62 30.55
CA ALA A 231 4.53 7.51 29.79
C ALA A 231 3.91 7.35 28.38
N ALA A 232 2.64 7.71 28.20
CA ALA A 232 1.97 7.67 26.90
C ALA A 232 2.27 8.90 26.04
N GLN A 233 2.63 10.03 26.64
CA GLN A 233 2.77 11.31 25.94
C GLN A 233 3.91 11.29 24.91
N ALA A 234 5.00 10.59 25.19
CA ALA A 234 6.17 10.50 24.31
C ALA A 234 5.98 9.54 23.12
N ILE A 235 4.85 8.83 23.03
CA ILE A 235 4.64 7.80 22.01
C ILE A 235 4.30 8.45 20.67
N PRO A 236 5.08 8.19 19.61
CA PRO A 236 4.77 8.70 18.28
C PRO A 236 3.47 8.10 17.76
N VAL A 237 2.64 8.93 17.13
CA VAL A 237 1.38 8.53 16.49
C VAL A 237 1.56 7.41 15.46
N SER A 238 2.73 7.34 14.82
CA SER A 238 3.09 6.32 13.84
C SER A 238 3.25 4.91 14.43
N GLU A 239 3.37 4.80 15.76
CA GLU A 239 3.55 3.55 16.50
C GLU A 239 2.25 3.07 17.16
N VAL A 240 1.13 3.69 16.82
CA VAL A 240 -0.16 3.43 17.47
C VAL A 240 -1.14 2.85 16.46
N PRO A 241 -1.98 1.86 16.82
CA PRO A 241 -3.01 1.30 15.95
C PRO A 241 -4.12 2.31 15.65
N LEU A 242 -3.98 2.98 14.51
CA LEU A 242 -4.93 3.97 13.99
C LEU A 242 -5.59 3.47 12.70
N SER A 243 -6.73 4.02 12.35
CA SER A 243 -7.30 3.96 11.02
C SER A 243 -6.64 4.99 10.11
N THR A 244 -6.75 4.80 8.81
CA THR A 244 -6.27 5.79 7.83
C THR A 244 -6.95 7.15 8.03
N ARG A 245 -8.22 7.17 8.46
CA ARG A 245 -8.96 8.41 8.69
C ARG A 245 -8.46 9.16 9.91
N LEU A 246 -8.23 8.45 11.02
CA LEU A 246 -7.73 9.06 12.25
C LEU A 246 -6.27 9.53 12.08
N ALA A 247 -5.43 8.73 11.42
CA ALA A 247 -4.07 9.14 11.09
C ALA A 247 -4.02 10.43 10.24
N ALA A 248 -4.84 10.51 9.18
CA ALA A 248 -4.95 11.72 8.36
C ALA A 248 -5.56 12.92 9.12
N ALA A 249 -6.38 12.68 10.15
CA ALA A 249 -6.88 13.74 11.02
C ALA A 249 -5.76 14.30 11.91
N PHE A 250 -4.93 13.42 12.48
CA PHE A 250 -3.79 13.80 13.31
C PHE A 250 -2.75 14.58 12.51
N GLU A 251 -2.40 14.10 11.31
CA GLU A 251 -1.45 14.79 10.42
C GLU A 251 -1.92 16.23 10.09
N ARG A 252 -3.19 16.41 9.72
CA ARG A 252 -3.77 17.74 9.43
C ARG A 252 -3.81 18.67 10.63
N ARG A 253 -3.79 18.12 11.84
CA ARG A 253 -3.75 18.88 13.10
C ARG A 253 -2.33 19.01 13.67
N GLY A 254 -1.32 18.52 12.97
CA GLY A 254 0.08 18.56 13.40
C GLY A 254 0.38 17.68 14.61
N ILE A 255 -0.47 16.70 14.92
CA ILE A 255 -0.33 15.78 16.06
C ILE A 255 0.70 14.70 15.67
N ARG A 256 1.87 14.72 16.29
CA ARG A 256 2.98 13.79 16.03
C ARG A 256 3.17 12.78 17.15
N HIS A 257 2.82 13.15 18.39
CA HIS A 257 2.86 12.30 19.56
C HIS A 257 1.50 12.25 20.24
N LEU A 258 1.22 11.19 21.01
CA LEU A 258 -0.03 11.13 21.77
C LEU A 258 -0.15 12.28 22.77
N GLY A 259 0.97 12.77 23.32
CA GLY A 259 0.99 13.93 24.22
C GLY A 259 0.41 15.21 23.61
N ASP A 260 0.42 15.36 22.28
CA ASP A 260 -0.16 16.51 21.59
C ASP A 260 -1.70 16.55 21.71
N LEU A 261 -2.32 15.46 22.17
CA LEU A 261 -3.74 15.39 22.50
C LEU A 261 -4.07 15.96 23.88
N ASN A 262 -3.09 16.14 24.78
CA ASN A 262 -3.33 16.69 26.11
C ASN A 262 -3.95 18.08 26.02
N GLY A 263 -4.98 18.32 26.81
CA GLY A 263 -5.71 19.59 26.81
C GLY A 263 -6.68 19.74 25.63
N ARG A 264 -6.68 18.83 24.65
CA ARG A 264 -7.68 18.80 23.57
C ARG A 264 -8.90 17.97 23.98
N SER A 265 -10.06 18.27 23.42
CA SER A 265 -11.30 17.52 23.62
C SER A 265 -11.74 16.81 22.34
N LEU A 266 -12.73 15.92 22.43
CA LEU A 266 -13.37 15.36 21.23
C LEU A 266 -14.02 16.45 20.36
N ALA A 267 -14.47 17.56 20.95
CA ALA A 267 -15.06 18.67 20.22
C ALA A 267 -14.07 19.35 19.28
N ASP A 268 -12.77 19.38 19.62
CA ASP A 268 -11.74 19.95 18.75
C ASP A 268 -11.56 19.19 17.43
N PHE A 269 -12.04 17.95 17.39
CA PHE A 269 -12.04 17.11 16.19
C PHE A 269 -13.39 17.11 15.46
N GLN A 270 -14.43 17.65 16.08
CA GLN A 270 -15.72 17.88 15.43
C GLN A 270 -15.57 19.00 14.39
N GLY A 271 -16.13 18.79 13.19
CA GLY A 271 -16.01 19.76 12.08
C GLY A 271 -14.79 19.56 11.18
N LEU A 272 -13.83 18.70 11.53
CA LEU A 272 -12.79 18.29 10.58
C LEU A 272 -13.42 17.47 9.44
N SER A 273 -13.17 17.87 8.20
CA SER A 273 -13.60 17.09 7.04
C SER A 273 -13.06 15.66 7.14
N ASN A 274 -13.92 14.67 6.92
CA ASN A 274 -13.63 13.23 7.09
C ASN A 274 -13.44 12.72 8.53
N CYS A 275 -13.73 13.52 9.57
CA CYS A 275 -13.84 13.04 10.95
C CYS A 275 -15.30 12.75 11.32
N GLY A 276 -15.79 11.59 10.87
CA GLY A 276 -17.13 11.12 11.21
C GLY A 276 -17.22 10.58 12.64
N ARG A 277 -18.44 10.22 13.05
CA ARG A 277 -18.71 9.62 14.38
C ARG A 277 -17.83 8.41 14.69
N GLU A 278 -17.52 7.58 13.68
CA GLU A 278 -16.63 6.43 13.87
C GLU A 278 -15.19 6.85 14.19
N THR A 279 -14.64 7.84 13.48
CA THR A 279 -13.30 8.37 13.73
C THR A 279 -13.19 8.95 15.15
N LEU A 280 -14.25 9.63 15.61
CA LEU A 280 -14.30 10.18 16.97
C LEU A 280 -14.39 9.08 18.04
N ARG A 281 -15.18 8.02 17.81
CA ARG A 281 -15.22 6.85 18.70
C ARG A 281 -13.87 6.13 18.75
N GLU A 282 -13.21 6.03 17.61
CA GLU A 282 -11.87 5.46 17.52
C GLU A 282 -10.86 6.28 18.31
N LEU A 283 -10.89 7.61 18.19
CA LEU A 283 -10.08 8.52 18.99
C LEU A 283 -10.33 8.36 20.50
N ALA A 284 -11.60 8.30 20.91
CA ALA A 284 -11.95 8.08 22.32
C ALA A 284 -11.37 6.76 22.83
N LYS A 285 -11.61 5.65 22.12
CA LYS A 285 -11.04 4.33 22.47
C LYS A 285 -9.52 4.36 22.51
N LEU A 286 -8.88 5.11 21.63
CA LEU A 286 -7.43 5.24 21.62
C LEU A 286 -6.93 5.93 22.89
N VAL A 287 -7.57 7.03 23.28
CA VAL A 287 -7.25 7.76 24.51
C VAL A 287 -7.46 6.85 25.72
N ASP A 288 -8.58 6.12 25.79
CA ASP A 288 -8.87 5.19 26.89
C ASP A 288 -7.77 4.11 27.03
N ARG A 289 -7.35 3.51 25.92
CA ARG A 289 -6.24 2.54 25.89
C ARG A 289 -4.91 3.13 26.32
N ALA A 290 -4.63 4.37 25.90
CA ALA A 290 -3.43 5.09 26.31
C ALA A 290 -3.44 5.43 27.81
N VAL A 291 -4.59 5.82 28.35
CA VAL A 291 -4.79 6.06 29.80
C VAL A 291 -4.64 4.77 30.59
N ALA A 292 -5.16 3.66 30.07
CA ALA A 292 -4.99 2.32 30.65
C ALA A 292 -3.53 1.81 30.58
N GLY A 293 -2.61 2.57 29.98
CA GLY A 293 -1.20 2.24 29.90
C GLY A 293 -0.85 1.18 28.86
N GLU A 294 -1.77 0.84 27.94
CA GLU A 294 -1.55 -0.21 26.94
C GLU A 294 -0.32 0.04 26.06
N PHE A 295 -0.07 1.31 25.73
CA PHE A 295 1.07 1.71 24.90
C PHE A 295 2.31 2.04 25.73
N ALA A 296 2.18 2.17 27.05
CA ALA A 296 3.27 2.54 27.95
C ALA A 296 4.18 1.33 28.21
N VAL A 297 5.13 1.09 27.30
CA VAL A 297 6.19 0.11 27.52
C VAL A 297 7.28 0.76 28.36
N SER A 298 7.54 0.22 29.56
CA SER A 298 8.57 0.79 30.43
C SER A 298 9.96 0.74 29.76
N PRO A 299 10.84 1.73 29.96
CA PRO A 299 12.20 1.69 29.44
C PRO A 299 12.98 0.45 29.88
N ALA A 300 12.70 -0.05 31.10
CA ALA A 300 13.27 -1.30 31.59
C ALA A 300 12.80 -2.52 30.78
N ALA A 301 11.52 -2.58 30.41
CA ALA A 301 11.01 -3.65 29.54
C ALA A 301 11.63 -3.58 28.14
N LEU A 302 11.78 -2.38 27.57
CA LEU A 302 12.45 -2.21 26.26
C LEU A 302 13.92 -2.67 26.31
N ARG A 303 14.67 -2.31 27.34
CA ARG A 303 16.07 -2.77 27.52
C ARG A 303 16.21 -4.29 27.62
N ARG A 304 15.19 -4.98 28.14
CA ARG A 304 15.17 -6.45 28.23
C ARG A 304 14.87 -7.13 26.89
N LEU A 305 14.30 -6.41 25.91
CA LEU A 305 14.05 -6.97 24.58
C LEU A 305 15.39 -7.25 23.89
N ARG A 306 15.53 -8.47 23.38
CA ARG A 306 16.69 -8.93 22.63
C ARG A 306 16.35 -9.01 21.14
N LEU A 307 17.36 -8.91 20.27
CA LEU A 307 17.17 -9.08 18.83
C LEU A 307 16.58 -10.46 18.48
N ALA A 308 16.92 -11.48 19.28
CA ALA A 308 16.34 -12.82 19.16
C ALA A 308 14.83 -12.90 19.46
N ASP A 309 14.23 -11.86 20.06
CA ASP A 309 12.78 -11.80 20.32
C ASP A 309 11.99 -11.35 19.08
N LEU A 310 12.68 -10.81 18.08
CA LEU A 310 12.06 -10.17 16.92
C LEU A 310 11.25 -11.14 16.04
N PRO A 311 11.72 -12.37 15.73
CA PRO A 311 10.93 -13.31 14.94
C PRO A 311 9.61 -13.69 15.61
N ALA A 312 9.61 -13.97 16.91
CA ALA A 312 8.39 -14.31 17.66
C ALA A 312 7.38 -13.14 17.68
N LEU A 313 7.88 -11.90 17.81
CA LEU A 313 7.03 -10.71 17.73
C LEU A 313 6.40 -10.58 16.33
N ILE A 314 7.20 -10.75 15.27
CA ILE A 314 6.71 -10.72 13.88
C ILE A 314 5.71 -11.84 13.63
N ASP A 315 5.97 -13.05 14.13
CA ASP A 315 5.12 -14.22 13.94
C ASP A 315 3.72 -13.99 14.53
N GLY A 316 3.63 -13.39 15.72
CA GLY A 316 2.35 -13.00 16.32
C GLY A 316 1.60 -11.98 15.47
N LEU A 317 2.30 -10.91 15.05
CA LEU A 317 1.69 -9.85 14.23
C LEU A 317 1.20 -10.36 12.87
N VAL A 318 1.95 -11.27 12.25
CA VAL A 318 1.59 -11.88 10.97
C VAL A 318 0.44 -12.87 11.17
N ALA A 319 0.38 -13.59 12.28
CA ALA A 319 -0.71 -14.51 12.59
C ALA A 319 -2.07 -13.79 12.70
N ASP A 320 -2.08 -12.58 13.26
CA ASP A 320 -3.27 -11.74 13.43
C ASP A 320 -3.81 -11.14 12.13
N LEU A 321 -3.04 -11.21 11.02
CA LEU A 321 -3.50 -10.73 9.73
C LEU A 321 -4.62 -11.62 9.16
N PRO A 322 -5.59 -11.04 8.40
CA PRO A 322 -6.58 -11.82 7.67
C PRO A 322 -5.91 -12.87 6.79
N ALA A 323 -6.42 -14.10 6.81
CA ALA A 323 -5.76 -15.26 6.19
C ALA A 323 -5.28 -15.01 4.74
N ARG A 324 -6.12 -14.38 3.90
CA ARG A 324 -5.77 -14.03 2.52
C ARG A 324 -4.58 -13.07 2.44
N SER A 325 -4.61 -12.00 3.20
CA SER A 325 -3.56 -10.97 3.24
C SER A 325 -2.27 -11.54 3.81
N ARG A 326 -2.38 -12.36 4.86
CA ARG A 326 -1.26 -13.11 5.45
C ARG A 326 -0.54 -13.96 4.40
N THR A 327 -1.26 -14.76 3.63
CA THR A 327 -0.66 -15.59 2.57
C THR A 327 0.05 -14.75 1.51
N MET A 328 -0.57 -13.65 1.04
CA MET A 328 0.07 -12.75 0.09
C MET A 328 1.36 -12.13 0.63
N LEU A 329 1.38 -11.74 1.91
CA LEU A 329 2.56 -11.21 2.59
C LEU A 329 3.67 -12.26 2.65
N VAL A 330 3.35 -13.46 3.14
CA VAL A 330 4.30 -14.58 3.30
C VAL A 330 4.93 -14.94 1.96
N TRP A 331 4.12 -15.08 0.90
CA TRP A 331 4.63 -15.40 -0.44
C TRP A 331 5.48 -14.28 -1.04
N ARG A 332 5.11 -13.02 -0.79
CA ARG A 332 5.85 -11.88 -1.31
C ARG A 332 7.27 -11.80 -0.75
N PHE A 333 7.43 -12.16 0.52
CA PHE A 333 8.70 -12.10 1.24
C PHE A 333 9.39 -13.46 1.38
N GLY A 334 8.89 -14.53 0.77
CA GLY A 334 9.58 -15.82 0.69
C GLY A 334 9.46 -16.71 1.95
N GLY A 335 8.41 -16.54 2.76
CA GLY A 335 8.28 -17.24 4.04
C GLY A 335 7.80 -18.69 3.98
N ALA A 336 7.37 -19.20 2.81
CA ALA A 336 6.84 -20.57 2.66
C ALA A 336 7.92 -21.60 2.23
N GLU A 337 8.75 -21.27 1.23
CA GLU A 337 9.67 -22.23 0.58
C GLU A 337 10.96 -21.54 0.09
N GLU A 338 11.40 -20.45 0.74
CA GLU A 338 12.49 -19.55 0.28
C GLU A 338 12.30 -18.92 -1.13
N LYS A 339 11.25 -19.34 -1.85
CA LYS A 339 10.89 -18.85 -3.17
C LYS A 339 10.10 -17.55 -3.04
N PHE A 340 10.65 -16.47 -3.60
CA PHE A 340 9.96 -15.20 -3.72
C PHE A 340 8.96 -15.24 -4.87
N TRP A 341 7.68 -15.11 -4.54
CA TRP A 341 6.66 -14.97 -5.57
C TRP A 341 6.65 -13.54 -6.11
N THR A 342 6.55 -13.41 -7.43
CA THR A 342 6.34 -12.10 -8.07
C THR A 342 4.91 -11.62 -7.77
N LEU A 343 4.71 -10.30 -7.74
CA LEU A 343 3.37 -9.72 -7.56
C LEU A 343 2.37 -10.22 -8.62
N GLN A 344 2.85 -10.51 -9.83
CA GLN A 344 2.03 -11.06 -10.91
C GLN A 344 1.62 -12.51 -10.63
N ALA A 345 2.55 -13.36 -10.18
CA ALA A 345 2.25 -14.75 -9.83
C ALA A 345 1.25 -14.84 -8.65
N ILE A 346 1.45 -14.00 -7.62
CA ILE A 346 0.50 -13.88 -6.51
C ILE A 346 -0.87 -13.40 -7.05
N GLY A 347 -0.88 -12.42 -7.95
CA GLY A 347 -2.10 -11.91 -8.57
C GLY A 347 -2.88 -13.00 -9.30
N ALA A 348 -2.20 -13.75 -10.16
CA ALA A 348 -2.78 -14.87 -10.90
C ALA A 348 -3.42 -15.90 -9.96
N HIS A 349 -2.70 -16.29 -8.88
CA HIS A 349 -3.22 -17.25 -7.90
C HIS A 349 -4.49 -16.76 -7.18
N PHE A 350 -4.60 -15.45 -6.89
CA PHE A 350 -5.74 -14.89 -6.14
C PHE A 350 -6.82 -14.24 -7.01
N GLY A 351 -6.73 -14.35 -8.35
CA GLY A 351 -7.63 -13.65 -9.28
C GLY A 351 -7.56 -12.12 -9.14
N LEU A 352 -6.37 -11.57 -8.90
CA LEU A 352 -6.12 -10.13 -8.72
C LEU A 352 -5.10 -9.62 -9.73
N THR A 353 -5.18 -8.32 -10.04
CA THR A 353 -4.12 -7.66 -10.81
C THR A 353 -2.85 -7.54 -9.97
N ARG A 354 -1.69 -7.48 -10.65
CA ARG A 354 -0.38 -7.21 -10.03
C ARG A 354 -0.43 -5.98 -9.13
N GLU A 355 -1.05 -4.90 -9.61
CA GLU A 355 -1.16 -3.64 -8.90
C GLU A 355 -2.03 -3.77 -7.64
N ARG A 356 -3.13 -4.53 -7.70
CA ARG A 356 -3.96 -4.77 -6.53
C ARG A 356 -3.21 -5.53 -5.44
N VAL A 357 -2.43 -6.54 -5.81
CA VAL A 357 -1.57 -7.25 -4.85
C VAL A 357 -0.55 -6.30 -4.22
N ARG A 358 0.09 -5.44 -5.02
CA ARG A 358 1.01 -4.42 -4.51
C ARG A 358 0.36 -3.54 -3.45
N GLN A 359 -0.85 -3.04 -3.72
CA GLN A 359 -1.61 -2.21 -2.78
C GLN A 359 -1.96 -2.94 -1.49
N VAL A 360 -2.42 -4.20 -1.59
CA VAL A 360 -2.73 -5.02 -0.41
C VAL A 360 -1.48 -5.22 0.45
N VAL A 361 -0.35 -5.60 -0.16
CA VAL A 361 0.91 -5.79 0.55
C VAL A 361 1.42 -4.50 1.17
N GLN A 362 1.44 -3.40 0.42
CA GLN A 362 1.88 -2.11 0.95
C GLN A 362 0.97 -1.60 2.06
N GLY A 363 -0.34 -1.85 1.98
CA GLY A 363 -1.30 -1.50 3.04
C GLY A 363 -1.09 -2.29 4.34
N MET A 364 -0.49 -3.48 4.28
CA MET A 364 -0.17 -4.28 5.47
C MET A 364 1.02 -3.74 6.26
N ILE A 365 2.01 -3.13 5.61
CA ILE A 365 3.24 -2.69 6.28
C ILE A 365 2.95 -1.63 7.37
N PRO A 366 2.18 -0.56 7.13
CA PRO A 366 1.80 0.38 8.18
C PRO A 366 0.94 -0.27 9.26
N THR A 367 0.10 -1.25 8.91
CA THR A 367 -0.71 -1.97 9.88
C THR A 367 0.16 -2.79 10.83
N LEU A 368 1.09 -3.59 10.30
CA LEU A 368 2.06 -4.33 11.12
C LEU A 368 2.90 -3.41 12.01
N ARG A 369 3.37 -2.28 11.47
CA ARG A 369 4.12 -1.29 12.27
C ARG A 369 3.30 -0.77 13.45
N ARG A 370 2.04 -0.41 13.20
CA ARG A 370 1.14 0.15 14.21
C ARG A 370 0.69 -0.88 15.24
N HIS A 371 0.47 -2.13 14.84
CA HIS A 371 0.13 -3.23 15.75
C HIS A 371 1.34 -3.72 16.56
N GLY A 372 2.54 -3.73 15.98
CA GLY A 372 3.76 -4.04 16.70
C GLY A 372 4.20 -2.97 17.69
N GLY A 373 3.74 -1.73 17.47
CA GLY A 373 3.90 -0.58 18.33
C GLY A 373 5.34 -0.31 18.75
N VAL A 374 5.50 0.25 19.95
CA VAL A 374 6.79 0.68 20.49
C VAL A 374 7.81 -0.46 20.55
N ARG A 375 7.38 -1.70 20.81
CA ARG A 375 8.27 -2.86 20.90
C ARG A 375 8.91 -3.19 19.54
N LEU A 376 8.10 -3.24 18.49
CA LEU A 376 8.60 -3.50 17.13
C LEU A 376 9.47 -2.35 16.63
N SER A 377 9.05 -1.10 16.84
CA SER A 377 9.84 0.07 16.48
C SER A 377 11.20 0.10 17.19
N HIS A 378 11.21 -0.18 18.49
CA HIS A 378 12.45 -0.23 19.28
C HIS A 378 13.40 -1.31 18.76
N LEU A 379 12.91 -2.53 18.52
CA LEU A 379 13.72 -3.60 17.96
C LEU A 379 14.20 -3.28 16.55
N ALA A 380 13.34 -2.77 15.67
CA ALA A 380 13.71 -2.40 14.30
C ALA A 380 14.75 -1.28 14.26
N LYS A 381 14.68 -0.32 15.21
CA LYS A 381 15.71 0.71 15.39
C LYS A 381 17.02 0.09 15.87
N ARG A 382 16.99 -0.76 16.89
CA ARG A 382 18.19 -1.44 17.40
C ARG A 382 18.87 -2.29 16.33
N VAL A 383 18.10 -3.01 15.51
CA VAL A 383 18.61 -3.74 14.32
C VAL A 383 19.30 -2.78 13.36
N ALA A 384 18.71 -1.62 13.08
CA ALA A 384 19.32 -0.63 12.21
C ALA A 384 20.60 -0.04 12.80
N ASP A 385 20.61 0.31 14.09
CA ASP A 385 21.79 0.85 14.78
C ASP A 385 22.95 -0.16 14.76
N GLU A 386 22.66 -1.45 14.99
CA GLU A 386 23.64 -2.54 14.91
C GLU A 386 24.22 -2.67 13.48
N CYS A 387 23.34 -2.72 12.48
CA CYS A 387 23.73 -2.85 11.08
C CYS A 387 24.55 -1.65 10.59
N LEU A 388 24.11 -0.43 10.90
CA LEU A 388 24.77 0.80 10.46
C LEU A 388 26.10 1.02 11.20
N GLY A 389 26.16 0.70 12.50
CA GLY A 389 27.39 0.81 13.30
C GLY A 389 28.47 -0.19 12.86
N ALA A 390 28.06 -1.42 12.52
CA ALA A 390 28.96 -2.44 11.98
C ALA A 390 29.23 -2.29 10.46
N VAL A 391 28.52 -1.37 9.80
CA VAL A 391 28.55 -1.20 8.33
C VAL A 391 28.23 -2.54 7.63
N CYS A 392 27.19 -3.24 8.10
CA CYS A 392 26.75 -4.50 7.54
C CYS A 392 25.26 -4.43 7.14
N PRO A 393 24.85 -5.18 6.09
CA PRO A 393 23.44 -5.31 5.76
C PRO A 393 22.75 -6.31 6.70
N LEU A 394 21.44 -6.19 6.86
CA LEU A 394 20.64 -7.24 7.48
C LEU A 394 20.52 -8.40 6.50
N THR A 395 21.05 -9.57 6.85
CA THR A 395 20.99 -10.80 6.04
C THR A 395 20.36 -11.96 6.82
N PRO A 396 19.92 -13.05 6.14
CA PRO A 396 19.41 -14.24 6.81
C PRO A 396 20.40 -14.81 7.84
N GLU A 397 21.69 -14.87 7.50
CA GLU A 397 22.77 -15.39 8.34
C GLU A 397 22.97 -14.54 9.61
N LEU A 398 22.77 -13.22 9.52
CA LEU A 398 22.83 -12.33 10.68
C LEU A 398 21.63 -12.56 11.62
N VAL A 399 20.43 -12.76 11.06
CA VAL A 399 19.24 -13.11 11.86
C VAL A 399 19.44 -14.48 12.54
N GLU A 400 19.99 -15.45 11.81
CA GLU A 400 20.33 -16.77 12.35
C GLU A 400 21.32 -16.67 13.50
N HIS A 401 22.36 -15.86 13.36
CA HIS A 401 23.35 -15.62 14.41
C HIS A 401 22.70 -15.07 15.70
N TRP A 402 21.76 -14.12 15.59
CA TRP A 402 21.01 -13.64 16.76
C TRP A 402 20.11 -14.72 17.36
N LEU A 403 19.52 -15.55 16.51
CA LEU A 403 18.67 -16.66 16.92
C LEU A 403 19.45 -17.82 17.55
N ALA A 404 20.73 -18.01 17.24
CA ALA A 404 21.55 -19.07 17.85
C ALA A 404 21.57 -18.99 19.39
N SER A 405 21.36 -17.79 19.95
CA SER A 405 21.19 -17.57 21.40
C SER A 405 19.86 -18.11 21.97
N ARG A 406 18.90 -18.51 21.12
CA ARG A 406 17.59 -19.05 21.48
C ARG A 406 17.38 -20.41 20.81
N ARG A 407 16.91 -21.40 21.57
CA ARG A 407 16.53 -22.73 21.02
C ARG A 407 15.24 -22.72 20.19
N ALA A 408 14.60 -21.56 19.98
CA ALA A 408 13.34 -21.45 19.27
C ALA A 408 13.57 -21.38 17.76
N ARG A 409 12.93 -22.27 17.01
CA ARG A 409 12.93 -22.21 15.55
C ARG A 409 11.97 -21.14 15.07
N PRO A 410 12.36 -20.29 14.11
CA PRO A 410 11.46 -19.30 13.53
C PRO A 410 10.34 -20.01 12.75
N ARG A 411 9.14 -19.40 12.71
CA ARG A 411 8.00 -19.97 11.98
C ARG A 411 8.14 -19.86 10.47
N PHE A 412 8.79 -18.82 9.97
CA PHE A 412 9.00 -18.56 8.55
C PHE A 412 10.48 -18.74 8.18
N ALA A 413 10.77 -18.85 6.89
CA ALA A 413 12.14 -18.83 6.41
C ALA A 413 12.85 -17.50 6.77
N LEU A 414 14.14 -17.53 7.08
CA LEU A 414 14.91 -16.34 7.48
C LEU A 414 14.83 -15.14 6.49
N PRO A 415 14.86 -15.36 5.16
CA PRO A 415 14.66 -14.29 4.17
C PRO A 415 13.35 -13.49 4.36
N PHE A 416 12.30 -14.11 4.91
CA PHE A 416 11.04 -13.45 5.20
C PHE A 416 11.20 -12.32 6.21
N TYR A 417 11.86 -12.60 7.34
CA TYR A 417 12.05 -11.59 8.39
C TYR A 417 12.90 -10.43 7.88
N VAL A 418 13.98 -10.73 7.16
CA VAL A 418 14.85 -9.71 6.57
C VAL A 418 14.07 -8.81 5.60
N GLY A 419 13.31 -9.43 4.68
CA GLY A 419 12.53 -8.69 3.69
C GLY A 419 11.44 -7.84 4.32
N LEU A 420 10.72 -8.39 5.31
CA LEU A 420 9.67 -7.68 6.02
C LEU A 420 10.24 -6.53 6.86
N LEU A 421 11.38 -6.73 7.55
CA LEU A 421 12.04 -5.67 8.34
C LEU A 421 12.53 -4.53 7.46
N GLY A 422 13.08 -4.82 6.28
CA GLY A 422 13.43 -3.79 5.30
C GLY A 422 12.21 -2.99 4.80
N ALA A 423 11.04 -3.64 4.69
CA ALA A 423 9.80 -2.94 4.37
C ALA A 423 9.28 -2.11 5.56
N LEU A 424 9.40 -2.63 6.78
CA LEU A 424 9.00 -1.97 8.02
C LEU A 424 9.92 -0.80 8.38
N ASN A 425 11.19 -0.81 7.98
CA ASN A 425 12.14 0.27 8.19
C ASN A 425 12.95 0.52 6.90
N PRO A 426 12.56 1.50 6.06
CA PRO A 426 13.26 1.78 4.81
C PRO A 426 14.73 2.19 4.95
N ASN A 427 15.14 2.66 6.13
CA ASN A 427 16.53 3.02 6.41
C ASN A 427 17.41 1.80 6.70
N LEU A 428 16.80 0.63 6.90
CA LEU A 428 17.51 -0.61 7.20
C LEU A 428 18.04 -1.23 5.89
N PRO A 429 19.36 -1.48 5.76
CA PRO A 429 19.95 -2.10 4.59
C PRO A 429 19.64 -3.61 4.53
N ALA A 430 18.39 -3.97 4.23
CA ALA A 430 17.93 -5.35 4.23
C ALA A 430 18.20 -6.10 2.92
N TRP A 431 18.90 -7.23 3.02
CA TRP A 431 19.30 -8.09 1.91
C TRP A 431 18.66 -9.48 2.10
N PRO A 432 17.35 -9.62 1.84
CA PRO A 432 16.64 -10.90 2.03
C PRO A 432 17.17 -12.00 1.10
N THR A 433 17.74 -11.60 -0.03
CA THR A 433 18.46 -12.47 -0.94
C THR A 433 19.79 -11.82 -1.28
N LEU A 434 20.84 -12.63 -1.37
CA LEU A 434 22.16 -12.21 -1.84
C LEU A 434 22.24 -12.08 -3.37
N ARG A 435 21.14 -12.37 -4.07
CA ARG A 435 21.07 -12.17 -5.53
C ARG A 435 21.06 -10.67 -5.81
N PRO A 436 22.01 -10.16 -6.62
CA PRO A 436 21.99 -8.77 -7.05
C PRO A 436 20.65 -8.47 -7.70
N SER A 437 20.07 -7.30 -7.42
CA SER A 437 18.90 -6.90 -8.18
C SER A 437 19.30 -6.69 -9.64
N ALA A 438 18.39 -6.91 -10.58
CA ALA A 438 18.65 -6.69 -12.01
C ALA A 438 18.76 -5.20 -12.38
N ARG A 439 18.86 -4.29 -11.39
CA ARG A 439 18.95 -2.86 -11.64
C ARG A 439 20.29 -2.51 -12.26
N ILE A 440 20.23 -1.62 -13.26
CA ILE A 440 21.42 -1.01 -13.82
C ILE A 440 21.89 0.05 -12.83
N LEU A 441 23.13 -0.07 -12.35
CA LEU A 441 23.77 0.94 -11.51
C LEU A 441 23.97 2.22 -12.33
N GLN A 442 23.53 3.35 -11.79
CA GLN A 442 23.69 4.67 -12.39
C GLN A 442 24.17 5.69 -11.33
N GLY A 443 24.79 6.78 -11.79
CA GLY A 443 25.18 7.91 -10.93
C GLY A 443 26.10 7.54 -9.78
N SER A 444 25.80 8.05 -8.57
CA SER A 444 26.62 7.87 -7.36
C SER A 444 26.85 6.40 -7.01
N ALA A 445 25.83 5.55 -7.18
CA ALA A 445 25.92 4.13 -6.88
C ALA A 445 26.98 3.42 -7.74
N LYS A 446 27.09 3.79 -9.03
CA LYS A 446 28.14 3.26 -9.91
C LYS A 446 29.53 3.70 -9.43
N ASN A 447 29.69 4.97 -9.08
CA ASN A 447 30.97 5.52 -8.60
C ASN A 447 31.42 4.84 -7.29
N ILE A 448 30.50 4.62 -6.35
CA ILE A 448 30.76 3.88 -5.11
C ILE A 448 31.28 2.47 -5.43
N VAL A 449 30.58 1.75 -6.31
CA VAL A 449 30.93 0.38 -6.66
C VAL A 449 32.27 0.30 -7.40
N ASP A 450 32.55 1.24 -8.31
CA ASP A 450 33.81 1.28 -9.05
C ASP A 450 35.00 1.65 -8.13
N MET A 451 34.79 2.55 -7.16
CA MET A 451 35.80 2.84 -6.13
C MET A 451 36.12 1.60 -5.30
N VAL A 452 35.10 0.87 -4.83
CA VAL A 452 35.31 -0.37 -4.06
C VAL A 452 36.05 -1.41 -4.88
N LYS A 453 35.75 -1.56 -6.18
CA LYS A 453 36.49 -2.46 -7.07
C LYS A 453 37.96 -2.08 -7.18
N ASN A 454 38.25 -0.80 -7.44
CA ASN A 454 39.63 -0.32 -7.58
C ASN A 454 40.44 -0.56 -6.29
N ARG A 455 39.82 -0.37 -5.12
CA ARG A 455 40.44 -0.67 -3.82
C ARG A 455 40.68 -2.16 -3.61
N LEU A 456 39.73 -3.02 -3.98
CA LEU A 456 39.90 -4.46 -3.91
C LEU A 456 41.02 -4.96 -4.86
N GLN A 457 41.15 -4.36 -6.05
CA GLN A 457 42.24 -4.67 -6.98
C GLN A 457 43.59 -4.24 -6.41
N ALA A 458 43.66 -3.04 -5.84
CA ALA A 458 44.90 -2.51 -5.27
C ALA A 458 45.37 -3.30 -4.02
N GLU A 459 44.46 -3.71 -3.14
CA GLU A 459 44.83 -4.48 -1.95
C GLU A 459 45.08 -5.97 -2.24
N GLY A 460 44.56 -6.51 -3.36
CA GLY A 460 44.74 -7.92 -3.74
C GLY A 460 44.09 -8.92 -2.77
N ARG A 461 43.27 -8.48 -1.82
CA ARG A 461 42.64 -9.32 -0.79
C ARG A 461 41.20 -8.86 -0.47
N PRO A 462 40.36 -9.74 0.12
CA PRO A 462 39.03 -9.35 0.58
C PRO A 462 39.07 -8.24 1.63
N LEU A 463 38.13 -7.29 1.55
CA LEU A 463 37.99 -6.19 2.49
C LEU A 463 36.78 -6.40 3.41
N SER A 464 36.88 -6.03 4.68
CA SER A 464 35.67 -5.88 5.50
C SER A 464 34.81 -4.74 4.95
N PHE A 465 33.49 -4.82 5.11
CA PHE A 465 32.60 -3.76 4.63
C PHE A 465 32.91 -2.41 5.28
N LYS A 466 33.22 -2.39 6.58
CA LYS A 466 33.63 -1.19 7.30
C LYS A 466 34.87 -0.55 6.68
N ARG A 467 35.90 -1.34 6.37
CA ARG A 467 37.12 -0.83 5.73
C ARG A 467 36.85 -0.34 4.30
N ALA A 468 36.06 -1.08 3.53
CA ALA A 468 35.67 -0.68 2.19
C ALA A 468 34.89 0.64 2.19
N TYR A 469 34.00 0.84 3.15
CA TYR A 469 33.26 2.09 3.34
C TYR A 469 34.19 3.26 3.68
N GLU A 470 35.08 3.10 4.66
CA GLU A 470 36.05 4.15 5.04
C GLU A 470 36.94 4.58 3.87
N LEU A 471 37.47 3.60 3.11
CA LEU A 471 38.29 3.86 1.92
C LEU A 471 37.50 4.54 0.80
N THR A 472 36.23 4.16 0.63
CA THR A 472 35.36 4.76 -0.40
C THR A 472 34.98 6.18 -0.01
N LYS A 473 34.65 6.42 1.26
CA LYS A 473 34.35 7.73 1.82
C LYS A 473 35.54 8.69 1.65
N ALA A 474 36.75 8.23 1.96
CA ALA A 474 37.97 9.00 1.73
C ALA A 474 38.24 9.25 0.24
N GLY A 475 38.04 8.24 -0.62
CA GLY A 475 38.33 8.34 -2.06
C GLY A 475 37.37 9.23 -2.85
N ILE A 476 36.09 9.30 -2.46
CA ILE A 476 35.10 10.18 -3.12
C ILE A 476 35.29 11.64 -2.68
N GLY A 477 35.98 11.90 -1.57
CA GLY A 477 36.07 13.23 -0.98
C GLY A 477 34.72 13.75 -0.44
N ASN A 478 33.74 12.85 -0.26
CA ASN A 478 32.42 13.21 0.28
C ASN A 478 32.33 12.81 1.77
N PRO A 479 32.47 13.75 2.71
CA PRO A 479 32.36 13.46 4.13
C PRO A 479 30.95 13.00 4.55
N ASN A 480 29.95 13.20 3.69
CA ASN A 480 28.54 12.90 3.95
C ASN A 480 28.04 11.61 3.30
N LEU A 481 28.93 10.78 2.72
CA LEU A 481 28.52 9.45 2.24
C LEU A 481 27.92 8.67 3.41
N ALA A 482 26.62 8.36 3.33
CA ALA A 482 25.92 7.63 4.37
C ALA A 482 26.12 6.12 4.18
N VAL A 483 26.17 5.38 5.30
CA VAL A 483 26.35 3.91 5.30
C VAL A 483 25.25 3.20 4.50
N ASN A 484 24.01 3.67 4.59
CA ASN A 484 22.89 3.10 3.84
C ASN A 484 23.04 3.28 2.32
N GLU A 485 23.53 4.43 1.86
CA GLU A 485 23.81 4.68 0.43
C GLU A 485 24.92 3.75 -0.07
N PHE A 486 25.99 3.60 0.71
CA PHE A 486 27.08 2.67 0.42
C PHE A 486 26.59 1.22 0.30
N LEU A 487 25.85 0.73 1.30
CA LEU A 487 25.32 -0.64 1.30
C LEU A 487 24.28 -0.85 0.18
N ALA A 488 23.45 0.14 -0.11
CA ALA A 488 22.50 0.07 -1.22
C ALA A 488 23.21 -0.06 -2.58
N ALA A 489 24.30 0.69 -2.79
CA ALA A 489 25.10 0.59 -4.00
C ALA A 489 25.76 -0.80 -4.15
N LEU A 490 26.29 -1.35 -3.06
CA LEU A 490 26.89 -2.69 -3.07
C LEU A 490 25.89 -3.79 -3.40
N LYS A 491 24.65 -3.70 -2.88
CA LYS A 491 23.61 -4.72 -3.08
C LYS A 491 23.37 -5.06 -4.56
N ASP A 492 23.50 -4.07 -5.45
CA ASP A 492 23.23 -4.20 -6.87
C ASP A 492 24.49 -4.51 -7.71
N ALA A 493 25.65 -4.69 -7.07
CA ALA A 493 26.93 -4.88 -7.73
C ALA A 493 27.17 -6.34 -8.20
N LYS A 494 26.88 -6.63 -9.47
CA LYS A 494 27.05 -7.97 -10.09
C LYS A 494 28.48 -8.55 -10.05
N ARG A 495 29.50 -7.70 -9.99
CA ARG A 495 30.93 -8.07 -10.03
C ARG A 495 31.55 -8.30 -8.64
N LEU A 496 30.81 -8.03 -7.58
CA LEU A 496 31.27 -8.24 -6.22
C LEU A 496 30.70 -9.56 -5.68
N HIS A 497 31.47 -10.22 -4.84
CA HIS A 497 31.04 -11.36 -4.04
C HIS A 497 31.13 -10.97 -2.56
N PHE A 498 30.16 -11.41 -1.79
CA PHE A 498 30.06 -11.09 -0.36
C PHE A 498 30.25 -12.39 0.44
N ASP A 499 31.28 -12.42 1.27
CA ASP A 499 31.51 -13.49 2.24
C ASP A 499 30.81 -13.12 3.55
N LEU A 500 29.81 -13.92 3.91
CA LEU A 500 28.95 -13.74 5.08
C LEU A 500 29.17 -14.80 6.16
N ARG A 501 30.25 -15.59 6.09
CA ARG A 501 30.57 -16.60 7.13
C ARG A 501 30.67 -15.98 8.52
N THR A 502 31.12 -14.72 8.59
CA THR A 502 31.08 -13.88 9.79
C THR A 502 30.04 -12.77 9.59
N PRO A 503 28.75 -13.01 9.89
CA PRO A 503 27.66 -12.09 9.49
C PRO A 503 27.73 -10.72 10.16
N THR A 504 28.41 -10.59 11.31
CA THR A 504 28.68 -9.30 11.98
C THR A 504 29.79 -8.50 11.31
N HIS A 505 30.67 -9.16 10.56
CA HIS A 505 31.82 -8.57 9.87
C HIS A 505 31.91 -9.12 8.45
N PRO A 506 30.94 -8.81 7.58
CA PRO A 506 30.93 -9.32 6.22
C PRO A 506 32.12 -8.77 5.45
N LYS A 507 32.63 -9.58 4.53
CA LYS A 507 33.73 -9.21 3.64
C LYS A 507 33.26 -9.12 2.20
N VAL A 508 33.82 -8.19 1.46
CA VAL A 508 33.61 -8.00 0.03
C VAL A 508 34.88 -8.39 -0.71
N GLN A 509 34.72 -9.11 -1.81
CA GLN A 509 35.80 -9.47 -2.71
C GLN A 509 35.35 -9.36 -4.17
N LEU A 510 36.29 -9.26 -5.09
CA LEU A 510 35.99 -9.36 -6.51
C LEU A 510 35.53 -10.79 -6.81
N ARG A 511 34.47 -10.93 -7.61
CA ARG A 511 34.21 -12.23 -8.23
C ARG A 511 35.41 -12.55 -9.10
N LYS A 512 36.09 -13.67 -8.81
CA LYS A 512 37.03 -14.25 -9.77
C LYS A 512 36.25 -14.39 -11.08
N ALA A 513 36.79 -13.86 -12.17
CA ALA A 513 36.28 -14.21 -13.48
C ALA A 513 36.49 -15.73 -13.55
N ASN A 514 35.43 -16.50 -13.31
CA ASN A 514 35.52 -17.93 -13.45
C ASN A 514 35.99 -18.15 -14.88
N ALA A 515 37.14 -18.82 -15.02
CA ALA A 515 37.71 -19.27 -16.29
C ALA A 515 36.87 -20.39 -16.91
N THR A 516 35.54 -20.22 -16.92
CA THR A 516 34.56 -21.18 -17.41
C THR A 516 33.64 -20.46 -18.37
N ALA A 517 34.20 -20.22 -19.55
CA ALA A 517 33.51 -20.42 -20.81
C ALA A 517 34.31 -21.49 -21.58
N GLU A 518 34.47 -22.68 -21.00
CA GLU A 518 34.90 -23.91 -21.69
C GLU A 518 34.75 -25.10 -20.71
N SER A 519 33.60 -25.77 -20.79
CA SER A 519 33.33 -27.21 -20.58
C SER A 519 31.82 -27.42 -20.62
#